data_AF-A0A7K1D241-F1
#
_entry.id   AF-A0A7K1D241-F1
#
_cell.length_a   1.000
_cell.length_b   1.000
_cell.length_c   1.000
_cell.angle_alpha   90.00
_cell.angle_beta   90.00
_cell.angle_gamma   90.00
#
_symmetry.space_group_name_H-M   'P 1'
#
loop_
_entity.id
_entity.type
_entity.pdbx_description
1 polymer ?
#
loop_
_entity_poly.entity_id
_entity_poly.type
_entity_poly.pdbx_seq_one_letter_code
_entity_poly.pdbx_strand_id
1 'polypeptide(L)'
;MSRLLPDVDVCEAYQLTRESVLELLTQIPESSATVRVPACPDWTVQQTVSHFVGVPEDLLASRMEGVASDAWTNAQVRRHEGESLAELATALEATIIPFDAILPAIPRPSNSQLVMDAVTHEIDLREA
;
A
#
# COMPACT_ATOMS: atom_id res chain seq x y z
N MET A 1 13.09 -2.02 -26.83
CA MET A 1 12.64 -0.80 -26.14
C MET A 1 11.73 -1.24 -25.00
N SER A 2 11.98 -0.74 -23.79
CA SER A 2 11.10 -1.03 -22.64
C SER A 2 9.72 -0.42 -22.87
N ARG A 3 8.65 -1.10 -22.45
CA ARG A 3 7.28 -0.56 -22.45
C ARG A 3 6.92 0.11 -21.11
N LEU A 4 7.88 0.21 -20.19
CA LEU A 4 7.69 0.86 -18.89
C LEU A 4 7.74 2.38 -19.03
N LEU A 5 6.92 3.06 -18.23
CA LEU A 5 6.88 4.52 -18.14
C LEU A 5 8.23 5.10 -17.62
N PRO A 6 8.54 6.37 -17.92
CA PRO A 6 9.64 7.10 -17.30
C PRO A 6 9.61 7.05 -15.76
N ASP A 7 10.76 7.10 -15.10
CA ASP A 7 10.84 7.00 -13.62
C ASP A 7 10.04 8.10 -12.91
N VAL A 8 10.05 9.32 -13.45
CA VAL A 8 9.27 10.45 -12.91
C VAL A 8 7.76 10.16 -12.93
N ASP A 9 7.25 9.64 -14.04
CA ASP A 9 5.82 9.32 -14.19
C ASP A 9 5.41 8.16 -13.27
N VAL A 10 6.29 7.17 -13.06
CA VAL A 10 6.04 6.05 -12.13
C VAL A 10 6.02 6.55 -10.68
N CYS A 11 6.95 7.42 -10.30
CA CYS A 11 6.98 7.98 -8.95
C CYS A 11 5.75 8.84 -8.67
N GLU A 12 5.38 9.72 -9.61
CA GLU A 12 4.19 10.56 -9.51
C GLU A 12 2.92 9.72 -9.39
N ALA A 13 2.78 8.66 -10.20
CA ALA A 13 1.64 7.76 -10.11
C ALA A 13 1.50 7.10 -8.72
N TYR A 14 2.60 6.62 -8.13
CA TYR A 14 2.58 6.06 -6.78
C TYR A 14 2.15 7.11 -5.74
N GLN A 15 2.72 8.32 -5.83
CA GLN A 15 2.42 9.42 -4.91
C GLN A 15 0.93 9.81 -4.94
N LEU A 16 0.38 9.97 -6.14
CA LEU A 16 -1.05 10.27 -6.34
C LEU A 16 -1.95 9.17 -5.80
N THR A 17 -1.62 7.90 -6.04
CA THR A 17 -2.39 6.77 -5.51
C THR A 17 -2.34 6.72 -3.98
N ARG A 18 -1.17 6.94 -3.37
CA ARG A 18 -1.05 6.99 -1.90
C ARG A 18 -1.88 8.15 -1.30
N GLU A 19 -1.84 9.33 -1.90
CA GLU A 19 -2.67 10.47 -1.49
C GLU A 19 -4.17 10.15 -1.60
N SER A 20 -4.57 9.52 -2.70
CA SER A 20 -5.94 9.07 -2.94
C SER A 20 -6.42 8.06 -1.90
N VAL A 21 -5.57 7.10 -1.51
CA VAL A 21 -5.86 6.14 -0.44
C VAL A 21 -5.97 6.84 0.92
N LEU A 22 -5.08 7.76 1.24
CA LEU A 22 -5.18 8.56 2.48
C LEU A 22 -6.50 9.34 2.53
N GLU A 23 -6.88 10.01 1.45
CA GLU A 23 -8.16 10.70 1.36
C GLU A 23 -9.32 9.72 1.59
N LEU A 24 -9.31 8.56 0.94
CA LEU A 24 -10.34 7.52 1.10
C LEU A 24 -10.47 7.08 2.57
N LEU A 25 -9.36 6.85 3.28
CA LEU A 25 -9.35 6.45 4.69
C LEU A 25 -9.98 7.50 5.61
N THR A 26 -9.93 8.79 5.25
CA THR A 26 -10.63 9.84 6.02
C THR A 26 -12.14 9.91 5.76
N GLN A 27 -12.61 9.31 4.67
CA GLN A 27 -14.01 9.40 4.23
C GLN A 27 -14.84 8.18 4.63
N ILE A 28 -14.22 7.00 4.75
CA ILE A 28 -14.92 5.77 5.12
C ILE A 28 -15.07 5.65 6.65
N PRO A 29 -16.20 5.13 7.16
CA PRO A 29 -16.38 4.93 8.59
C PRO A 29 -15.51 3.77 9.10
N GLU A 30 -15.05 3.85 10.35
CA GLU A 30 -14.31 2.76 11.01
C GLU A 30 -15.03 1.41 11.01
N SER A 31 -16.37 1.41 10.96
CA SER A 31 -17.15 0.16 10.81
C SER A 31 -16.83 -0.62 9.54
N SER A 32 -16.33 0.05 8.49
CA SER A 32 -15.91 -0.59 7.25
C SER A 32 -14.67 -1.48 7.43
N ALA A 33 -13.89 -1.30 8.49
CA ALA A 33 -12.68 -2.08 8.78
C ALA A 33 -12.89 -3.61 8.71
N THR A 34 -14.09 -4.07 9.07
CA THR A 34 -14.46 -5.50 9.12
C THR A 34 -15.14 -6.01 7.85
N VAL A 35 -15.48 -5.14 6.91
CA VAL A 35 -16.09 -5.51 5.63
C VAL A 35 -15.09 -6.29 4.80
N ARG A 36 -15.55 -7.36 4.15
CA ARG A 36 -14.74 -8.18 3.25
C ARG A 36 -14.64 -7.50 1.90
N VAL A 37 -13.43 -7.41 1.36
CA VAL A 37 -13.19 -6.82 0.05
C VAL A 37 -13.73 -7.76 -1.04
N PRO A 38 -14.62 -7.32 -1.94
CA PRO A 38 -15.24 -8.20 -2.93
C PRO A 38 -14.24 -8.90 -3.87
N ALA A 39 -13.21 -8.17 -4.32
CA ALA A 39 -12.17 -8.69 -5.20
C ALA A 39 -11.13 -9.56 -4.46
N CYS A 40 -10.97 -9.35 -3.15
CA CYS A 40 -10.08 -10.10 -2.26
C CYS A 40 -10.86 -10.63 -1.05
N PRO A 41 -11.78 -11.60 -1.25
CA PRO A 41 -12.75 -12.00 -0.23
C PRO A 41 -12.12 -12.69 0.98
N ASP A 42 -10.83 -13.00 0.93
CA ASP A 42 -10.05 -13.52 2.04
C ASP A 42 -9.58 -12.43 3.02
N TRP A 43 -9.65 -11.15 2.62
CA TRP A 43 -9.23 -10.00 3.41
C TRP A 43 -10.40 -9.09 3.79
N THR A 44 -10.29 -8.45 4.96
CA THR A 44 -11.11 -7.29 5.30
C THR A 44 -10.47 -6.00 4.77
N VAL A 45 -11.23 -4.90 4.73
CA VAL A 45 -10.71 -3.55 4.44
C VAL A 45 -9.48 -3.25 5.30
N GLN A 46 -9.55 -3.50 6.61
CA GLN A 46 -8.43 -3.26 7.53
C GLN A 46 -7.18 -4.05 7.13
N GLN A 47 -7.32 -5.31 6.70
CA GLN A 47 -6.20 -6.14 6.27
C GLN A 47 -5.60 -5.67 4.95
N THR A 48 -6.44 -5.24 4.00
CA THR A 48 -5.98 -4.63 2.74
C THR A 48 -5.20 -3.34 2.99
N VAL A 49 -5.68 -2.46 3.88
CA VAL A 49 -4.95 -1.25 4.26
C VAL A 49 -3.65 -1.59 5.00
N SER A 50 -3.67 -2.58 5.88
CA SER A 50 -2.47 -3.05 6.59
C SER A 50 -1.38 -3.53 5.63
N HIS A 51 -1.76 -4.24 4.57
CA HIS A 51 -0.83 -4.62 3.51
C HIS A 51 -0.28 -3.39 2.77
N PHE A 52 -1.17 -2.48 2.35
CA PHE A 52 -0.79 -1.25 1.64
C PHE A 52 0.21 -0.40 2.44
N VAL A 53 -0.01 -0.25 3.76
CA VAL A 53 0.89 0.43 4.69
C VAL A 53 2.20 -0.35 4.87
N GLY A 54 2.13 -1.66 4.99
CA GLY A 54 3.29 -2.49 5.31
C GLY A 54 4.33 -2.57 4.18
N VAL A 55 3.94 -2.37 2.92
CA VAL A 55 4.87 -2.36 1.78
C VAL A 55 5.94 -1.25 1.92
N PRO A 56 5.60 0.05 2.00
CA PRO A 56 6.61 1.09 2.19
C PRO A 56 7.37 0.94 3.50
N GLU A 57 6.73 0.50 4.59
CA GLU A 57 7.44 0.21 5.84
C GLU A 57 8.52 -0.87 5.69
N ASP A 58 8.22 -1.95 4.99
CA ASP A 58 9.16 -3.06 4.79
C ASP A 58 10.34 -2.63 3.92
N LEU A 59 10.10 -1.83 2.88
CA LEU A 59 11.16 -1.26 2.06
C LEU A 59 12.07 -0.32 2.89
N LEU A 60 11.47 0.57 3.69
CA LEU A 60 12.20 1.49 4.55
C LEU A 60 13.03 0.78 5.62
N ALA A 61 12.48 -0.28 6.20
CA ALA A 61 13.16 -1.10 7.21
C ALA A 61 14.02 -2.23 6.64
N SER A 62 14.15 -2.33 5.31
CA SER A 62 14.87 -3.40 4.61
C SER A 62 14.40 -4.82 4.97
N ARG A 63 13.11 -4.99 5.29
CA ARG A 63 12.48 -6.29 5.55
C ARG A 63 12.08 -6.97 4.25
N MET A 64 13.06 -7.44 3.50
CA MET A 64 12.87 -7.98 2.13
C MET A 64 12.91 -9.51 2.04
N GLU A 65 12.99 -10.22 3.18
CA GLU A 65 12.98 -11.68 3.20
C GLU A 65 11.65 -12.21 2.67
N GLY A 66 11.71 -13.01 1.59
CA GLY A 66 10.52 -13.54 0.94
C GLY A 66 9.66 -12.49 0.24
N VAL A 67 10.23 -11.36 -0.20
CA VAL A 67 9.49 -10.31 -0.93
C VAL A 67 8.55 -10.91 -2.00
N ALA A 68 7.33 -10.39 -2.05
CA ALA A 68 6.23 -10.85 -2.92
C ALA A 68 5.74 -12.30 -2.66
N SER A 69 6.06 -12.90 -1.50
CA SER A 69 5.45 -14.15 -1.05
C SER A 69 4.34 -13.91 -0.03
N ASP A 70 3.45 -14.90 0.13
CA ASP A 70 2.40 -14.88 1.14
C ASP A 70 2.94 -14.66 2.56
N ALA A 71 4.12 -15.19 2.88
CA ALA A 71 4.72 -15.04 4.21
C ALA A 71 5.08 -13.57 4.50
N TRP A 72 5.56 -12.85 3.50
CA TRP A 72 5.92 -11.44 3.56
C TRP A 72 4.66 -10.56 3.69
N THR A 73 3.68 -10.79 2.82
CA THR A 73 2.37 -10.12 2.88
C THR A 73 1.67 -10.35 4.23
N ASN A 74 1.63 -11.60 4.71
CA ASN A 74 1.02 -11.91 6.00
C ASN A 74 1.76 -11.27 7.19
N ALA A 75 3.07 -11.02 7.08
CA ALA A 75 3.82 -10.34 8.13
C ALA A 75 3.43 -8.87 8.25
N GLN A 76 3.09 -8.21 7.14
CA GLN A 76 2.56 -6.84 7.11
C GLN A 76 1.17 -6.78 7.75
N VAL A 77 0.26 -7.67 7.31
CA VAL A 77 -1.10 -7.73 7.86
C VAL A 77 -1.11 -8.00 9.37
N ARG A 78 -0.29 -8.96 9.84
CA ARG A 78 -0.20 -9.27 11.28
C ARG A 78 0.37 -8.13 12.12
N ARG A 79 1.26 -7.30 11.55
CA ARG A 79 1.91 -6.20 12.29
C ARG A 79 0.89 -5.17 12.77
N HIS A 80 -0.13 -4.93 11.97
CA HIS A 80 -1.18 -3.96 12.25
C HIS A 80 -2.48 -4.63 12.73
N GLU A 81 -2.44 -5.87 13.18
CA GLU A 81 -3.64 -6.56 13.66
C GLU A 81 -4.25 -5.80 14.86
N GLY A 82 -5.51 -5.38 14.72
CA GLY A 82 -6.24 -4.65 15.75
C GLY A 82 -6.11 -3.13 15.68
N GLU A 83 -5.28 -2.58 14.78
CA GLU A 83 -5.24 -1.15 14.50
C GLU A 83 -6.49 -0.69 13.74
N SER A 84 -6.99 0.51 14.10
CA SER A 84 -8.06 1.23 13.42
C SER A 84 -7.62 1.76 12.04
N LEU A 85 -8.58 2.11 11.19
CA LEU A 85 -8.26 2.72 9.89
C LEU A 85 -7.56 4.08 10.05
N ALA A 86 -7.91 4.86 11.09
CA ALA A 86 -7.22 6.09 11.44
C ALA A 86 -5.76 5.88 11.90
N GLU A 87 -5.47 4.83 12.67
CA GLU A 87 -4.10 4.47 13.06
C GLU A 87 -3.28 4.04 11.85
N LEU A 88 -3.86 3.24 10.95
CA LEU A 88 -3.24 2.85 9.69
C LEU A 88 -2.97 4.05 8.76
N ALA A 89 -3.90 5.00 8.68
CA ALA A 89 -3.70 6.25 7.94
C ALA A 89 -2.52 7.05 8.51
N THR A 90 -2.43 7.16 9.84
CA THR A 90 -1.30 7.81 10.53
C THR A 90 0.02 7.09 10.23
N ALA A 91 0.02 5.76 10.23
CA ALA A 91 1.19 4.96 9.87
C ALA A 91 1.61 5.19 8.41
N LEU A 92 0.67 5.21 7.47
CA LEU A 92 0.92 5.52 6.06
C LEU A 92 1.52 6.92 5.88
N GLU A 93 0.94 7.93 6.55
CA GLU A 93 1.44 9.31 6.53
C GLU A 93 2.90 9.39 6.99
N ALA A 94 3.27 8.66 8.04
CA ALA A 94 4.64 8.62 8.54
C ALA A 94 5.65 8.07 7.52
N THR A 95 5.21 7.29 6.53
CA THR A 95 6.08 6.78 5.45
C THR A 95 6.30 7.78 4.32
N ILE A 96 5.47 8.82 4.15
CA ILE A 96 5.49 9.70 2.96
C ILE A 96 6.88 10.25 2.68
N ILE A 97 7.43 11.04 3.61
CA ILE A 97 8.72 11.72 3.44
C ILE A 97 9.87 10.71 3.23
N PRO A 98 10.07 9.70 4.10
CA PRO A 98 11.19 8.79 3.91
C PRO A 98 11.03 7.90 2.67
N PHE A 99 9.81 7.51 2.30
CA PHE A 99 9.58 6.67 1.13
C PHE A 99 9.78 7.45 -0.17
N ASP A 100 9.30 8.68 -0.24
CA ASP A 100 9.51 9.56 -1.40
C ASP A 100 10.99 9.85 -1.65
N ALA A 101 11.82 9.86 -0.60
CA ALA A 101 13.26 10.02 -0.75
C ALA A 101 13.94 8.82 -1.42
N ILE A 102 13.39 7.60 -1.28
CA ILE A 102 13.96 6.38 -1.87
C ILE A 102 13.27 5.94 -3.17
N LEU A 103 12.03 6.35 -3.40
CA LEU A 103 11.20 5.93 -4.53
C LEU A 103 11.91 6.11 -5.90
N PRO A 104 12.60 7.23 -6.20
CA PRO A 104 13.31 7.40 -7.47
C PRO A 104 14.52 6.48 -7.64
N ALA A 105 15.03 5.90 -6.56
CA ALA A 105 16.17 4.98 -6.57
C ALA A 105 15.76 3.51 -6.72
N ILE A 106 14.46 3.19 -6.59
CA ILE A 106 13.95 1.84 -6.81
C ILE A 106 14.03 1.50 -8.30
N PRO A 107 14.58 0.32 -8.68
CA PRO A 107 14.64 -0.08 -10.08
C PRO A 107 13.28 0.00 -10.78
N ARG A 108 13.24 0.61 -11.96
CA ARG A 108 11.99 0.89 -12.70
C ARG A 108 11.00 -0.28 -12.78
N PRO A 109 11.41 -1.55 -13.07
CA PRO A 109 10.47 -2.66 -13.09
C PRO A 109 9.78 -2.89 -11.75
N SER A 110 10.53 -2.82 -10.63
CA SER A 110 9.99 -2.95 -9.28
C SER A 110 9.12 -1.76 -8.90
N ASN A 111 9.51 -0.54 -9.27
CA ASN A 111 8.71 0.65 -9.00
C ASN A 111 7.39 0.63 -9.78
N SER A 112 7.40 0.18 -11.04
CA SER A 112 6.16 -0.03 -11.82
C SER A 112 5.27 -1.12 -11.20
N GLN A 113 5.84 -2.15 -10.58
CA GLN A 113 5.07 -3.15 -9.84
C GLN A 113 4.43 -2.54 -8.58
N LEU A 114 5.15 -1.70 -7.82
CA LEU A 114 4.62 -0.99 -6.65
C LEU A 114 3.42 -0.10 -7.02
N VAL A 115 3.48 0.60 -8.16
CA VAL A 115 2.34 1.39 -8.65
C VAL A 115 1.14 0.50 -8.96
N MET A 116 1.36 -0.62 -9.66
CA MET A 116 0.28 -1.55 -10.00
C MET A 116 -0.38 -2.14 -8.75
N ASP A 117 0.43 -2.54 -7.77
CA ASP A 117 -0.01 -3.05 -6.48
C ASP A 117 -0.84 -2.01 -5.72
N ALA A 118 -0.31 -0.79 -5.59
CA ALA A 118 -0.99 0.32 -4.91
C ALA A 118 -2.33 0.68 -5.58
N VAL A 119 -2.37 0.82 -6.91
CA VAL A 119 -3.60 1.15 -7.66
C VAL A 119 -4.63 0.04 -7.54
N THR A 120 -4.20 -1.23 -7.59
CA THR A 120 -5.10 -2.37 -7.42
C THR A 120 -5.77 -2.33 -6.06
N HIS A 121 -5.00 -2.12 -5.00
CA HIS A 121 -5.54 -2.06 -3.64
C HIS A 121 -6.34 -0.78 -3.37
N GLU A 122 -6.05 0.33 -4.03
CA GLU A 122 -6.95 1.49 -4.02
C GLU A 122 -8.34 1.11 -4.57
N ILE A 123 -8.40 0.44 -5.73
CA ILE A 123 -9.65 0.01 -6.36
C ILE A 123 -10.39 -1.00 -5.46
N ASP A 124 -9.67 -1.96 -4.90
CA ASP A 124 -10.21 -2.93 -3.95
C ASP A 124 -10.91 -2.23 -2.77
N LEU A 125 -10.31 -1.16 -2.23
CA LEU A 125 -10.86 -0.39 -1.11
C LEU A 125 -12.09 0.43 -1.52
N ARG A 126 -12.16 0.91 -2.76
CA ARG A 126 -13.31 1.70 -3.26
C ARG A 126 -14.57 0.86 -3.50
N GLU A 127 -14.39 -0.41 -3.81
CA GLU A 127 -15.50 -1.35 -4.09
C GLU A 127 -16.00 -2.11 -2.84
N ALA A 128 -15.31 -1.97 -1.70
CA ALA A 128 -15.65 -2.61 -0.42
C ALA A 128 -16.69 -1.82 0.38
#